data_AF-A0A956G518-F1
#
_entry.id   AF-A0A956G518-F1
#
_cell.length_a   1.000
_cell.length_b   1.000
_cell.length_c   1.000
_cell.angle_alpha   90.00
_cell.angle_beta   90.00
_cell.angle_gamma   90.00
#
_symmetry.space_group_name_H-M   'P 1'
#
loop_
_entity.id
_entity.type
_entity.pdbx_description
1 polymer ?
#
loop_
_entity_poly.entity_id
_entity_poly.type
_entity_poly.pdbx_seq_one_letter_code
_entity_poly.pdbx_strand_id
1 'polypeptide(L)'
;MPRKTPHKALLVAIVALLAASSARAETVDAYDLALRRATKLAKGGDSAAAAAALAAIEPRYPQDYMLQLSLAWHYLRAGELDDAERHYRRAAKLSGGSPDARRGLARVRRARAAA
;
A
#
# COMPACT_ATOMS: atom_id res chain seq x y z
N MET A 1 54.41 -29.53 -11.84
CA MET A 1 54.29 -28.04 -11.83
C MET A 1 53.11 -27.65 -10.95
N PRO A 2 53.32 -26.95 -9.82
CA PRO A 2 52.23 -26.58 -8.91
C PRO A 2 51.50 -25.34 -9.43
N ARG A 3 50.20 -25.47 -9.75
CA ARG A 3 49.32 -24.34 -10.08
C ARG A 3 49.09 -23.50 -8.81
N LYS A 4 49.80 -22.37 -8.70
CA LYS A 4 49.58 -21.38 -7.66
C LYS A 4 48.44 -20.43 -8.05
N THR A 5 47.50 -20.28 -7.10
CA THR A 5 46.46 -19.24 -6.95
C THR A 5 45.16 -19.48 -7.77
N PRO A 6 43.95 -19.11 -7.26
CA PRO A 6 43.73 -17.83 -6.58
C PRO A 6 42.66 -17.79 -5.47
N HIS A 7 43.05 -17.97 -4.21
CA HIS A 7 42.22 -17.59 -3.04
C HIS A 7 41.86 -16.09 -3.04
N LYS A 8 42.71 -15.24 -3.64
CA LYS A 8 42.45 -13.79 -3.78
C LYS A 8 41.33 -13.47 -4.77
N ALA A 9 41.16 -14.25 -5.84
CA ALA A 9 40.07 -14.03 -6.81
C ALA A 9 38.71 -14.40 -6.21
N LEU A 10 38.69 -15.44 -5.36
CA LEU A 10 37.48 -15.84 -4.63
C LEU A 10 37.04 -14.78 -3.62
N LEU A 11 37.98 -14.15 -2.91
CA LEU A 11 37.68 -13.07 -1.96
C LEU A 11 37.15 -11.81 -2.65
N VAL A 12 37.69 -11.41 -3.80
CA VAL A 12 37.17 -10.28 -4.58
C VAL A 12 35.75 -10.56 -5.10
N ALA A 13 35.48 -11.79 -5.54
CA ALA A 13 34.16 -12.19 -5.99
C ALA A 13 33.10 -12.17 -4.86
N ILE A 14 33.48 -12.57 -3.65
CA ILE A 14 32.59 -12.55 -2.47
C ILE A 14 32.30 -11.12 -2.01
N VAL A 15 33.31 -10.23 -2.02
CA VAL A 15 33.11 -8.81 -1.66
C VAL A 15 32.22 -8.09 -2.70
N ALA A 16 32.38 -8.40 -3.99
CA ALA A 16 31.51 -7.87 -5.04
C ALA A 16 30.06 -8.37 -4.92
N LEU A 17 29.85 -9.62 -4.50
CA LEU A 17 28.51 -10.17 -4.25
C LEU A 17 27.82 -9.53 -3.03
N LEU A 18 28.59 -9.20 -1.99
CA LEU A 18 28.07 -8.54 -0.79
C LEU A 18 27.73 -7.06 -1.04
N ALA A 19 28.50 -6.36 -1.88
CA ALA A 19 28.19 -4.99 -2.31
C ALA A 19 26.99 -4.92 -3.28
N ALA A 20 26.73 -5.98 -4.05
CA ALA A 20 25.53 -6.07 -4.90
C ALA A 20 24.24 -6.33 -4.10
N SER A 21 24.35 -6.81 -2.85
CA SER A 21 23.20 -7.01 -1.95
C SER A 21 22.71 -5.69 -1.35
N SER A 22 23.62 -4.76 -1.02
CA SER A 22 23.26 -3.44 -0.49
C SER A 22 22.82 -2.44 -1.56
N ALA A 23 23.09 -2.73 -2.84
CA ALA A 23 22.68 -1.91 -3.98
C ALA A 23 21.28 -2.26 -4.51
N ARG A 24 20.64 -3.34 -4.04
CA ARG A 24 19.26 -3.69 -4.42
C ARG A 24 18.27 -2.95 -3.52
N ALA A 25 18.17 -1.65 -3.81
CA ALA A 25 16.95 -0.85 -3.72
C ALA A 25 16.54 -0.29 -2.34
N GLU A 26 17.13 0.85 -1.98
CA GLU A 26 16.34 1.99 -1.45
C GLU A 26 15.42 2.58 -2.55
N THR A 27 14.70 1.74 -3.29
CA THR A 27 13.59 2.25 -4.10
C THR A 27 12.46 2.45 -3.12
N VAL A 28 12.05 3.70 -2.89
CA VAL A 28 10.78 3.98 -2.23
C VAL A 28 9.71 3.10 -2.88
N ASP A 29 9.12 2.17 -2.13
CA ASP A 29 8.07 1.30 -2.64
C ASP A 29 6.90 2.18 -3.12
N ALA A 30 6.31 1.83 -4.26
CA ALA A 30 5.16 2.53 -4.82
C ALA A 30 4.02 2.60 -3.79
N TYR A 31 3.91 1.57 -2.94
CA TYR A 31 2.99 1.54 -1.82
C TYR A 31 3.22 2.68 -0.83
N ASP A 32 4.45 2.79 -0.31
CA ASP A 32 4.81 3.82 0.65
C ASP A 32 4.71 5.23 0.07
N LEU A 33 5.07 5.40 -1.21
CA LEU A 33 4.91 6.68 -1.90
C LEU A 33 3.44 7.08 -1.99
N ALA A 34 2.57 6.15 -2.37
CA ALA A 34 1.14 6.37 -2.46
C ALA A 34 0.54 6.72 -1.09
N LEU A 35 0.91 6.00 -0.03
CA LEU A 35 0.48 6.30 1.34
C LEU A 35 0.94 7.68 1.81
N ARG A 36 2.21 8.03 1.58
CA ARG A 36 2.74 9.37 1.93
C ARG A 36 1.99 10.48 1.19
N ARG A 37 1.73 10.29 -0.10
CA ARG A 37 0.97 11.23 -0.93
C ARG A 37 -0.47 11.37 -0.43
N ALA A 38 -1.16 10.25 -0.21
CA ALA A 38 -2.53 10.22 0.30
C ALA A 38 -2.65 10.91 1.67
N THR A 39 -1.68 10.67 2.57
CA THR A 39 -1.61 11.31 3.88
C THR A 39 -1.47 12.83 3.76
N LYS A 40 -0.60 13.31 2.86
CA LYS A 40 -0.41 14.75 2.62
C LYS A 40 -1.68 15.40 2.08
N LEU A 41 -2.32 14.78 1.08
CA LEU A 41 -3.57 15.27 0.48
C LEU A 41 -4.70 15.31 1.50
N ALA A 42 -4.85 14.24 2.28
CA ALA A 42 -5.83 14.13 3.35
C ALA A 42 -5.67 15.20 4.43
N LYS A 43 -4.41 15.50 4.84
CA LYS A 43 -4.12 16.59 5.78
C LYS A 43 -4.45 17.97 5.22
N GLY A 44 -4.39 18.13 3.89
CA GLY A 44 -4.82 19.33 3.18
C GLY A 44 -6.35 19.42 2.98
N GLY A 45 -7.13 18.46 3.47
CA GLY A 45 -8.59 18.41 3.32
C GLY A 45 -9.07 17.66 2.08
N ASP A 46 -8.19 17.34 1.14
CA ASP A 46 -8.55 16.70 -0.13
C ASP A 46 -8.55 15.16 0.00
N SER A 47 -9.63 14.65 0.59
CA SER A 47 -9.80 13.20 0.77
C SER A 47 -10.08 12.48 -0.55
N ALA A 48 -10.62 13.17 -1.57
CA ALA A 48 -10.85 12.61 -2.89
C ALA A 48 -9.52 12.35 -3.62
N ALA A 49 -8.62 13.34 -3.65
CA ALA A 49 -7.30 13.16 -4.22
C ALA A 49 -6.46 12.14 -3.43
N ALA A 50 -6.66 12.05 -2.11
CA ALA A 50 -6.03 11.01 -1.29
C ALA A 50 -6.47 9.60 -1.73
N ALA A 51 -7.77 9.39 -1.98
CA ALA A 51 -8.27 8.14 -2.50
C ALA A 51 -7.71 7.84 -3.90
N ALA A 52 -7.69 8.83 -4.80
CA ALA A 52 -7.13 8.68 -6.15
C ALA A 52 -5.65 8.25 -6.15
N ALA A 53 -4.84 8.81 -5.23
CA ALA A 53 -3.43 8.44 -5.10
C ALA A 53 -3.24 6.96 -4.70
N LEU A 54 -4.14 6.43 -3.87
CA LEU A 54 -4.14 5.01 -3.48
C LEU A 54 -4.73 4.12 -4.58
N ALA A 55 -5.76 4.59 -5.30
CA ALA A 55 -6.42 3.82 -6.35
C ALA A 55 -5.45 3.51 -7.50
N ALA A 56 -4.51 4.42 -7.78
CA ALA A 56 -3.47 4.23 -8.78
C ALA A 56 -2.58 2.99 -8.55
N ILE A 57 -2.43 2.55 -7.29
CA ILE A 57 -1.63 1.37 -6.96
C ILE A 57 -2.47 0.11 -6.71
N GLU A 58 -3.79 0.23 -6.60
CA GLU A 58 -4.70 -0.88 -6.32
C GLU A 58 -4.49 -2.10 -7.24
N PRO A 59 -4.31 -1.96 -8.57
CA PRO A 59 -4.11 -3.12 -9.46
C PRO A 59 -2.87 -3.95 -9.13
N ARG A 60 -1.87 -3.35 -8.48
CA ARG A 60 -0.63 -4.02 -8.06
C ARG A 60 -0.79 -4.80 -6.75
N TYR A 61 -1.78 -4.44 -5.93
CA TYR A 61 -2.03 -5.03 -4.61
C TYR A 61 -3.49 -5.52 -4.46
N PRO A 62 -3.99 -6.41 -5.35
CA PRO A 62 -5.41 -6.78 -5.41
C PRO A 62 -5.92 -7.62 -4.21
N GLN A 63 -4.99 -8.12 -3.38
CA GLN A 63 -5.27 -8.92 -2.18
C GLN A 63 -4.99 -8.15 -0.89
N ASP A 64 -4.53 -6.90 -0.97
CA ASP A 64 -4.22 -6.10 0.20
C ASP A 64 -5.51 -5.48 0.78
N TYR A 65 -6.03 -6.11 1.83
CA TYR A 65 -7.21 -5.61 2.52
C TYR A 65 -6.97 -4.29 3.26
N MET A 66 -5.72 -3.95 3.60
CA MET A 66 -5.38 -2.67 4.24
C MET A 66 -5.42 -1.53 3.26
N LEU A 67 -4.93 -1.73 2.03
CA LEU A 67 -5.12 -0.77 0.95
C LEU A 67 -6.61 -0.51 0.69
N GLN A 68 -7.42 -1.56 0.67
CA GLN A 68 -8.87 -1.46 0.54
C GLN A 68 -9.52 -0.67 1.69
N LEU A 69 -9.06 -0.85 2.93
CA LEU A 69 -9.54 -0.07 4.07
C LEU A 69 -9.17 1.41 3.99
N SER A 70 -7.94 1.71 3.55
CA SER A 70 -7.47 3.07 3.35
C SER A 70 -8.28 3.78 2.26
N LEU A 71 -8.47 3.13 1.11
CA LEU A 71 -9.33 3.63 0.02
C LEU A 71 -10.74 3.93 0.52
N ALA A 72 -11.37 2.95 1.17
CA ALA A 72 -12.72 3.10 1.69
C ALA A 72 -12.86 4.27 2.68
N TRP A 73 -11.87 4.44 3.56
CA TRP A 73 -11.86 5.53 4.53
C TRP A 73 -11.73 6.91 3.86
N HIS A 74 -10.88 7.03 2.84
CA HIS A 74 -10.74 8.28 2.11
C HIS A 74 -11.97 8.61 1.27
N TYR A 75 -12.58 7.63 0.59
CA TYR A 75 -13.86 7.82 -0.10
C TYR A 75 -14.98 8.22 0.85
N LEU A 76 -15.08 7.59 2.03
CA LEU A 76 -16.08 7.97 3.04
C LEU A 76 -15.93 9.43 3.46
N ARG A 77 -14.69 9.91 3.68
CA ARG A 77 -14.44 11.32 4.02
C ARG A 77 -14.67 12.29 2.87
N ALA A 78 -14.55 11.82 1.63
CA ALA A 78 -14.87 12.60 0.44
C ALA A 78 -16.39 12.69 0.18
N GLY A 79 -17.21 11.90 0.89
CA GLY A 79 -18.65 11.80 0.62
C GLY A 79 -19.01 10.82 -0.50
N GLU A 80 -18.03 10.11 -1.06
CA GLU A 80 -18.20 9.12 -2.12
C GLU A 80 -18.66 7.78 -1.51
N LEU A 81 -19.91 7.75 -1.06
CA LEU A 81 -20.44 6.68 -0.21
C LEU A 81 -20.50 5.31 -0.92
N ASP A 82 -20.71 5.29 -2.23
CA ASP A 82 -20.77 4.06 -3.04
C ASP A 82 -19.39 3.41 -3.17
N ASP A 83 -18.36 4.21 -3.46
CA ASP A 83 -16.97 3.74 -3.50
C ASP A 83 -16.52 3.27 -2.12
N ALA A 84 -16.83 4.04 -1.07
CA ALA A 84 -16.52 3.67 0.30
C ALA A 84 -17.12 2.30 0.67
N GLU A 85 -18.40 2.07 0.34
CA GLU A 85 -19.05 0.78 0.59
C GLU A 85 -18.38 -0.37 -0.17
N ARG A 86 -18.12 -0.18 -1.47
CA ARG A 86 -17.48 -1.22 -2.30
C ARG A 86 -16.13 -1.64 -1.72
N HIS A 87 -15.27 -0.69 -1.37
CA HIS A 87 -13.95 -0.98 -0.83
C HIS A 87 -14.00 -1.56 0.59
N TYR A 88 -14.90 -1.10 1.45
CA TYR A 88 -15.10 -1.73 2.77
C TYR A 88 -15.61 -3.18 2.64
N ARG A 89 -16.54 -3.48 1.73
CA ARG A 89 -16.98 -4.85 1.47
C ARG A 89 -15.84 -5.73 0.95
N ARG A 90 -15.00 -5.18 0.06
CA ARG A 90 -13.82 -5.90 -0.45
C ARG A 90 -12.82 -6.20 0.66
N ALA A 91 -12.52 -5.22 1.52
CA ALA A 91 -11.67 -5.42 2.69
C ALA A 91 -12.21 -6.50 3.63
N ALA A 92 -13.52 -6.47 3.93
CA ALA A 92 -14.16 -7.47 4.77
C ALA A 92 -14.04 -8.89 4.17
N LYS A 93 -14.21 -9.03 2.84
CA LYS A 93 -14.07 -10.31 2.16
C LYS A 93 -12.64 -10.84 2.19
N LEU A 94 -11.66 -9.99 1.87
CA LEU A 94 -10.24 -10.36 1.82
C LEU A 94 -9.68 -10.76 3.19
N SER A 95 -10.13 -10.11 4.26
CA SER A 95 -9.61 -10.34 5.60
C SER A 95 -10.40 -11.39 6.40
N GLY A 96 -11.45 -12.01 5.83
CA GLY A 96 -12.35 -12.90 6.58
C GLY A 96 -13.21 -12.20 7.64
N GLY A 97 -13.50 -10.90 7.48
CA GLY A 97 -14.37 -10.14 8.37
C GLY A 97 -13.66 -9.13 9.27
N SER A 98 -12.89 -8.21 8.69
CA SER A 98 -12.20 -7.14 9.44
C SER A 98 -13.20 -6.32 10.28
N PRO A 99 -12.94 -6.12 11.58
CA PRO A 99 -13.73 -5.22 12.42
C PRO A 99 -13.77 -3.79 11.89
N ASP A 100 -12.67 -3.29 11.33
CA ASP A 100 -12.60 -1.96 10.73
C ASP A 100 -13.47 -1.84 9.49
N ALA A 101 -13.51 -2.88 8.66
CA ALA A 101 -14.40 -2.92 7.52
C ALA A 101 -15.88 -2.85 7.94
N ARG A 102 -16.28 -3.63 8.97
CA ARG A 102 -17.65 -3.57 9.51
C ARG A 102 -17.99 -2.20 10.07
N ARG A 103 -17.08 -1.59 10.83
CA ARG A 103 -17.24 -0.22 11.35
C ARG A 103 -17.39 0.80 10.22
N GLY A 104 -16.57 0.67 9.18
CA GLY A 104 -16.64 1.47 7.97
C GLY A 104 -18.00 1.40 7.29
N LEU A 105 -18.52 0.19 7.06
CA LEU A 105 -19.86 -0.02 6.49
C LEU A 105 -20.97 0.58 7.35
N ALA A 106 -20.88 0.48 8.67
CA ALA A 106 -21.84 1.12 9.56
C ALA A 106 -21.81 2.65 9.44
N ARG A 107 -20.62 3.25 9.29
CA ARG A 107 -20.47 4.70 9.04
C ARG A 107 -21.06 5.11 7.70
N VAL A 108 -20.82 4.35 6.63
CA VAL A 108 -21.41 4.61 5.30
C VAL A 108 -22.94 4.62 5.38
N ARG A 109 -23.54 3.62 6.04
CA ARG A 109 -25.00 3.54 6.22
C ARG A 109 -25.58 4.75 6.95
N ARG A 110 -24.90 5.20 8.02
CA ARG A 110 -25.31 6.39 8.76
C ARG A 110 -25.20 7.65 7.92
N ALA A 111 -24.12 7.81 7.15
CA ALA A 111 -23.93 8.95 6.26
C ALA A 111 -25.04 9.02 5.19
N ARG A 112 -25.41 7.90 4.57
CA ARG A 112 -26.53 7.84 3.61
C ARG A 112 -27.88 8.19 4.23
N ALA A 113 -28.13 7.77 5.46
CA ALA A 113 -29.39 8.06 6.15
C ALA A 113 -29.53 9.53 6.57
N ALA A 114 -28.43 10.30 6.55
CA ALA A 114 -28.39 11.70 6.94
C ALA A 114 -28.36 12.67 5.74
N ALA A 115 -28.28 12.15 4.51
CA ALA A 115 -28.34 12.91 3.26
C ALA A 115 -29.77 12.92 2.72
#